data_AF-A0A820FUH5-F1
#
_entry.id   AF-A0A820FUH5-F1
#
_cell.length_a   1.000
_cell.length_b   1.000
_cell.length_c   1.000
_cell.angle_alpha   90.00
_cell.angle_beta   90.00
_cell.angle_gamma   90.00
#
_symmetry.space_group_name_H-M   'P 1'
#
loop_
_entity.id
_entity.type
_entity.pdbx_description
1 polymer ?
#
loop_
_entity_poly.entity_id
_entity_poly.type
_entity_poly.pdbx_seq_one_letter_code
_entity_poly.pdbx_strand_id
1 'polypeptide(L)'
;MDDTTRLTNDQSIKLFIQRDYSEGTGVKFQDRFPSELDGRIDCNEFTEIIRDINAIFANAEALSCKSFMENCCACLTGYLLLLCMPTHYEKCVKRAAKYIAEKNENVLSPRGIFMVDPMEKGLRC
;
A
#
# COMPACT_ATOMS: atom_id res chain seq x y z
N MET A 1 -22.38 -9.43 -12.48
CA MET A 1 -21.43 -10.52 -12.83
C MET A 1 -20.28 -10.27 -11.89
N ASP A 2 -20.42 -10.78 -10.67
CA ASP A 2 -19.66 -10.36 -9.49
C ASP A 2 -18.89 -11.56 -8.97
N ASP A 3 -17.65 -11.69 -9.43
CA ASP A 3 -16.70 -12.74 -9.04
C ASP A 3 -16.27 -12.65 -7.56
N THR A 4 -16.73 -11.64 -6.82
CA THR A 4 -16.43 -11.44 -5.40
C THR A 4 -17.12 -12.47 -4.48
N THR A 5 -18.09 -13.24 -4.98
CA THR A 5 -18.96 -14.08 -4.12
C THR A 5 -18.58 -15.56 -4.04
N ARG A 6 -17.43 -15.99 -4.60
CA ARG A 6 -17.05 -17.42 -4.68
C ARG A 6 -15.89 -17.87 -3.78
N LEU A 7 -15.39 -17.03 -2.88
CA LEU A 7 -14.43 -17.44 -1.85
C LEU A 7 -15.10 -17.56 -0.47
N THR A 8 -16.23 -18.26 -0.41
CA THR A 8 -16.69 -18.91 0.82
C THR A 8 -16.04 -20.29 0.89
N ASN A 9 -14.78 -20.36 1.31
CA ASN A 9 -14.20 -21.59 1.83
C ASN A 9 -13.71 -21.29 3.26
N ASP A 10 -14.16 -22.11 4.19
CA ASP A 10 -14.23 -21.88 5.64
C ASP A 10 -12.86 -21.93 6.37
N GLN A 11 -11.75 -21.65 5.66
CA GLN A 11 -10.38 -21.59 6.22
C GLN A 11 -9.51 -20.55 5.49
N SER A 12 -10.01 -19.32 5.34
CA SER A 12 -9.14 -18.19 4.96
C SER A 12 -8.60 -17.51 6.23
N ILE A 13 -7.31 -17.67 6.49
CA ILE A 13 -6.64 -16.97 7.59
C ILE A 13 -6.45 -15.52 7.15
N LYS A 14 -7.18 -14.61 7.80
CA LYS A 14 -7.05 -13.17 7.56
C LYS A 14 -5.96 -12.61 8.47
N LEU A 15 -4.84 -12.24 7.87
CA LEU A 15 -3.73 -11.64 8.59
C LEU A 15 -3.70 -10.12 8.39
N PHE A 16 -3.39 -9.39 9.46
CA PHE A 16 -3.20 -7.94 9.42
C PHE A 16 -1.75 -7.61 9.76
N ILE A 17 -1.10 -6.85 8.88
CA ILE A 17 0.24 -6.34 9.12
C ILE A 17 0.11 -4.98 9.82
N GLN A 18 0.75 -4.86 10.98
CA GLN A 18 0.70 -3.62 11.76
C GLN A 18 1.55 -2.51 11.11
N ARG A 19 1.13 -1.27 11.37
CA ARG A 19 1.91 -0.08 11.03
C ARG A 19 3.18 -0.01 11.88
N ASP A 20 4.24 0.49 11.26
CA ASP A 20 5.46 0.87 11.96
C ASP A 20 5.50 2.40 12.09
N TYR A 21 5.48 2.91 13.32
CA TYR A 21 5.51 4.34 13.65
C TYR A 21 6.89 4.84 14.09
N SER A 22 7.91 3.99 14.03
CA SER A 22 9.27 4.33 14.49
C SER A 22 9.88 5.53 13.76
N GLU A 23 9.52 5.75 12.50
CA GLU A 23 9.99 6.84 11.64
C GLU A 23 8.99 8.01 11.52
N GLY A 24 7.95 8.04 12.37
CA GLY A 24 6.96 9.10 12.43
C GLY A 24 5.59 8.70 11.88
N THR A 25 4.86 9.66 11.32
CA THR A 25 3.48 9.47 10.83
C THR A 25 3.39 8.90 9.41
N GLY A 26 4.55 8.60 8.80
CA GLY A 26 4.62 8.09 7.44
C GLY A 26 3.99 6.70 7.29
N VAL A 27 3.57 6.40 6.07
CA VAL A 27 2.94 5.12 5.71
C VAL A 27 4.01 4.03 5.64
N LYS A 28 4.27 3.36 6.77
CA LYS A 28 5.21 2.23 6.88
C LYS A 28 4.55 1.01 7.54
N PHE A 29 4.93 -0.18 7.10
CA PHE A 29 4.46 -1.47 7.60
C PHE A 29 5.60 -2.25 8.24
N GLN A 30 5.29 -3.01 9.29
CA GLN A 30 6.24 -3.93 9.92
C GLN A 30 6.57 -5.09 8.97
N ASP A 31 7.83 -5.50 8.96
CA ASP A 31 8.38 -6.59 8.16
C ASP A 31 8.45 -7.93 8.91
N ARG A 32 7.85 -8.00 10.11
CA ARG A 32 7.79 -9.22 10.91
C ARG A 32 7.05 -10.32 10.14
N PHE A 33 7.73 -11.43 9.89
CA PHE A 33 7.12 -12.60 9.27
C PHE A 33 6.04 -13.22 10.18
N PRO A 34 4.80 -13.33 9.71
CA PRO A 34 3.72 -13.96 10.45
C PRO A 34 3.84 -15.49 10.37
N SER A 35 3.79 -16.17 11.52
CA SER A 35 3.95 -17.63 11.61
C SER A 35 2.85 -18.40 10.88
N GLU A 36 1.71 -17.77 10.62
CA GLU A 36 0.58 -18.33 9.85
C GLU A 36 0.86 -18.44 8.34
N LEU A 37 1.89 -17.74 7.84
CA LEU A 37 2.36 -17.84 6.46
C LEU A 37 3.49 -18.87 6.29
N ASP A 38 3.95 -19.48 7.38
CA ASP A 38 5.03 -20.47 7.36
C ASP A 38 4.62 -21.69 6.51
N GLY A 39 5.49 -22.05 5.56
CA GLY A 39 5.22 -23.09 4.57
C GLY A 39 4.37 -22.66 3.34
N ARG A 40 3.86 -21.43 3.26
CA ARG A 40 3.15 -20.91 2.06
C ARG A 40 3.95 -19.89 1.26
N ILE A 41 4.79 -19.08 1.90
CA ILE A 41 5.67 -18.10 1.27
C ILE A 41 7.00 -18.07 2.03
N ASP A 42 8.11 -17.88 1.31
CA ASP A 42 9.41 -17.76 1.96
C ASP A 42 9.50 -16.45 2.78
N CYS A 43 10.20 -16.51 3.91
CA CYS A 43 10.37 -15.36 4.79
C CYS A 43 11.06 -14.20 4.08
N ASN A 44 12.05 -14.51 3.22
CA ASN A 44 12.76 -13.48 2.45
C ASN A 44 11.85 -12.83 1.41
N GLU A 45 11.05 -13.64 0.71
CA GLU A 45 10.12 -13.15 -0.33
C GLU A 45 9.02 -12.26 0.27
N PHE A 46 8.49 -12.62 1.45
CA PHE A 46 7.57 -11.75 2.19
C PHE A 46 8.23 -10.43 2.59
N THR A 47 9.43 -10.51 3.16
CA THR A 47 10.19 -9.33 3.62
C THR A 47 10.49 -8.38 2.46
N GLU A 48 10.89 -8.90 1.30
CA GLU A 48 11.10 -8.11 0.07
C GLU A 48 9.82 -7.41 -0.38
N ILE A 49 8.68 -8.10 -0.41
CA ILE A 49 7.40 -7.49 -0.80
C ILE A 49 7.04 -6.33 0.13
N ILE A 50 7.17 -6.51 1.45
CA ILE A 50 6.88 -5.45 2.43
C ILE A 50 7.86 -4.29 2.28
N ARG A 51 9.14 -4.58 2.02
CA ARG A 51 10.16 -3.56 1.80
C ARG A 51 9.88 -2.74 0.54
N ASP A 52 9.48 -3.38 -0.55
CA ASP A 52 9.10 -2.72 -1.80
C ASP A 52 7.88 -1.83 -1.60
N ILE A 53 6.86 -2.31 -0.89
CA ILE A 53 5.65 -1.53 -0.56
C ILE A 53 6.05 -0.29 0.27
N ASN A 54 6.85 -0.48 1.32
CA ASN A 54 7.36 0.61 2.14
C ASN A 54 8.18 1.61 1.31
N ALA A 55 9.01 1.15 0.38
CA ALA A 55 9.78 2.02 -0.51
C ALA A 55 8.88 2.83 -1.46
N ILE A 56 7.80 2.25 -2.00
CA ILE A 56 6.83 2.99 -2.83
C ILE A 56 6.19 4.12 -2.02
N PHE A 57 5.83 3.87 -0.76
CA PHE A 57 5.24 4.89 0.11
C PHE A 57 6.25 5.94 0.59
N ALA A 58 7.47 5.54 0.96
CA ALA A 58 8.54 6.46 1.32
C ALA A 58 8.90 7.40 0.15
N ASN A 59 8.98 6.86 -1.07
CA ASN A 59 9.19 7.67 -2.27
C ASN A 59 8.02 8.64 -2.52
N ALA A 60 6.78 8.20 -2.29
CA ALA A 60 5.61 9.06 -2.41
C ALA A 60 5.66 10.24 -1.43
N GLU A 61 6.09 10.00 -0.19
CA GLU A 61 6.25 11.05 0.83
C GLU A 61 7.40 12.01 0.52
N ALA A 62 8.56 11.50 0.11
CA ALA A 62 9.71 12.34 -0.24
C ALA A 62 9.41 13.27 -1.42
N LEU A 63 8.73 12.75 -2.47
CA LEU A 63 8.25 13.55 -3.60
C LEU A 63 7.18 14.55 -3.16
N SER A 64 6.27 14.16 -2.26
CA SER A 64 5.25 15.06 -1.71
C SER A 64 5.88 16.22 -0.93
N CYS A 65 6.91 15.99 -0.11
CA CYS A 65 7.60 17.05 0.62
C CYS A 65 8.32 18.01 -0.34
N LYS A 66 8.96 17.49 -1.39
CA LYS A 66 9.61 18.31 -2.42
C LYS A 66 8.60 19.15 -3.21
N SER A 67 7.52 18.52 -3.68
CA SER A 67 6.43 19.21 -4.38
C SER A 67 5.65 20.17 -3.46
N PHE A 68 5.59 19.91 -2.15
CA PHE A 68 5.02 20.84 -1.17
C PHE A 68 5.84 22.12 -1.06
N MET A 69 7.18 22.02 -1.01
CA MET A 69 8.05 23.20 -1.04
C MET A 69 7.90 23.99 -2.34
N GLU A 70 7.79 23.32 -3.48
CA GLU A 70 7.49 23.96 -4.78
C GLU A 70 6.08 24.59 -4.79
N ASN A 71 5.09 23.93 -4.19
CA ASN A 71 3.73 24.45 -4.08
C ASN A 71 3.59 25.61 -3.10
N CYS A 72 4.39 25.71 -2.04
CA CYS A 72 4.45 26.90 -1.19
C CYS A 72 4.92 28.14 -1.99
N CYS A 73 5.87 27.96 -2.91
CA CYS A 73 6.23 28.99 -3.88
C CYS A 73 5.08 29.31 -4.86
N ALA A 74 4.25 28.31 -5.20
CA ALA A 74 3.04 28.48 -6.01
C ALA A 74 1.79 28.97 -5.23
N CYS A 75 1.77 28.97 -3.90
CA CYS A 75 0.66 29.52 -3.11
C CYS A 75 0.51 31.04 -3.32
N LEU A 76 1.61 31.72 -3.66
CA LEU A 76 1.58 33.12 -4.12
C LEU A 76 0.84 33.29 -5.45
N THR A 77 0.67 32.22 -6.23
CA THR A 77 -0.12 32.17 -7.49
C THR A 77 -1.38 31.29 -7.38
N GLY A 78 -1.73 30.80 -6.18
CA GLY A 78 -2.38 29.50 -5.95
C GLY A 78 -3.91 29.40 -5.89
N TYR A 79 -4.69 30.47 -6.03
CA TYR A 79 -6.17 30.34 -6.01
C TYR A 79 -6.72 29.57 -7.23
N LEU A 80 -6.02 29.60 -8.37
CA LEU A 80 -6.47 28.94 -9.61
C LEU A 80 -6.15 27.44 -9.67
N LEU A 81 -5.12 26.97 -8.95
CA LEU A 81 -4.62 25.60 -9.04
C LEU A 81 -5.34 24.60 -8.14
N LEU A 82 -5.97 25.07 -7.06
CA LEU A 82 -6.74 24.26 -6.10
C LEU A 82 -7.93 23.52 -6.73
N LEU A 83 -8.38 23.91 -7.93
CA LEU A 83 -9.56 23.34 -8.60
C LEU A 83 -9.26 22.22 -9.62
N CYS A 84 -8.00 22.02 -10.05
CA CYS A 84 -7.73 21.22 -11.26
C CYS A 84 -6.82 20.00 -11.12
N MET A 85 -6.22 19.71 -9.96
CA MET A 85 -5.28 18.58 -9.84
C MET A 85 -5.68 17.59 -8.75
N PRO A 86 -5.94 16.30 -9.08
CA PRO A 86 -6.01 15.25 -8.06
C PRO A 86 -4.69 15.23 -7.28
N THR A 87 -4.77 15.09 -5.96
CA THR A 87 -3.60 15.22 -5.09
C THR A 87 -2.55 14.17 -5.49
N HIS A 88 -1.28 14.57 -5.53
CA HIS A 88 -0.17 13.67 -5.89
C HIS A 88 -0.19 12.36 -5.07
N TYR A 89 -0.61 12.46 -3.80
CA TYR A 89 -0.83 11.34 -2.92
C TYR A 89 -1.79 10.28 -3.52
N GLU A 90 -2.89 10.71 -4.13
CA GLU A 90 -3.87 9.80 -4.76
C GLU A 90 -3.25 9.00 -5.92
N LYS A 91 -2.31 9.60 -6.68
CA LYS A 91 -1.58 8.89 -7.75
C LYS A 91 -0.62 7.86 -7.18
N CYS A 92 0.06 8.17 -6.08
CA CYS A 92 0.97 7.25 -5.39
C CYS A 92 0.22 6.05 -4.78
N VAL A 93 -0.94 6.29 -4.17
CA VAL A 93 -1.83 5.24 -3.67
C VAL A 93 -2.25 4.30 -4.80
N LYS A 94 -2.68 4.84 -5.94
CA LYS A 94 -3.02 4.03 -7.13
C LYS A 94 -1.85 3.18 -7.63
N ARG A 95 -0.61 3.70 -7.53
CA ARG A 95 0.59 2.95 -7.91
C ARG A 95 0.87 1.78 -6.95
N ALA A 96 0.73 2.00 -5.64
CA ALA A 96 0.86 0.93 -4.66
C ALA A 96 -0.21 -0.15 -4.85
N ALA A 97 -1.46 0.25 -5.08
CA ALA A 97 -2.58 -0.66 -5.38
C ALA A 97 -2.27 -1.55 -6.60
N LYS A 98 -1.75 -0.95 -7.68
CA LYS A 98 -1.36 -1.69 -8.88
C LYS A 98 -0.24 -2.70 -8.62
N TYR A 99 0.77 -2.33 -7.84
CA TYR A 99 1.86 -3.23 -7.47
C TYR A 99 1.35 -4.43 -6.64
N ILE A 100 0.45 -4.18 -5.68
CA ILE A 100 -0.18 -5.25 -4.88
C ILE A 100 -1.00 -6.18 -5.76
N ALA A 101 -1.79 -5.64 -6.69
CA ALA A 101 -2.57 -6.44 -7.64
C ALA A 101 -1.68 -7.34 -8.52
N GLU A 102 -0.57 -6.80 -9.01
CA GLU A 102 0.41 -7.54 -9.83
C GLU A 102 1.08 -8.67 -9.03
N LYS A 103 1.48 -8.41 -7.79
CA LYS A 103 2.06 -9.44 -6.90
C LYS A 103 1.04 -10.48 -6.48
N ASN A 104 -0.21 -10.07 -6.31
CA ASN A 104 -1.31 -11.01 -6.06
C ASN A 104 -1.48 -11.99 -7.22
N GLU A 105 -1.51 -11.51 -8.45
CA GLU A 105 -1.72 -12.37 -9.62
C GLU A 105 -0.53 -13.30 -9.86
N ASN A 106 0.69 -12.78 -9.77
CA ASN A 106 1.90 -13.51 -10.15
C ASN A 106 2.47 -14.43 -9.05
N VAL A 107 2.32 -14.08 -7.77
CA VAL A 107 3.01 -14.75 -6.66
C VAL A 107 2.05 -15.30 -5.61
N LEU A 108 1.06 -14.51 -5.18
CA LEU A 108 0.26 -14.86 -4.01
C LEU A 108 -0.95 -15.76 -4.35
N SER A 109 -1.66 -15.48 -5.45
CA SER A 109 -2.83 -16.24 -5.91
C SER A 109 -2.52 -17.72 -6.20
N PRO A 110 -1.39 -18.07 -6.86
CA PRO A 110 -0.99 -19.48 -7.03
C PRO A 110 -0.74 -20.22 -5.72
N ARG A 111 -0.45 -19.48 -4.64
CA ARG A 111 -0.14 -20.01 -3.30
C ARG A 111 -1.32 -19.89 -2.33
N GLY A 112 -2.50 -19.47 -2.83
CA GLY A 112 -3.71 -19.28 -2.02
C GLY A 112 -3.61 -18.15 -1.00
N ILE A 113 -2.74 -17.16 -1.24
CA ILE A 113 -2.60 -15.94 -0.44
C ILE A 113 -3.18 -14.78 -1.26
N PHE A 114 -3.87 -13.86 -0.59
CA PHE A 114 -4.38 -12.65 -1.22
C PHE A 114 -4.09 -11.45 -0.34
N MET A 115 -3.28 -10.51 -0.83
CA MET A 115 -2.97 -9.27 -0.16
C MET A 115 -4.01 -8.22 -0.53
N VAL A 116 -4.63 -7.58 0.46
CA VAL A 116 -5.61 -6.52 0.20
C VAL A 116 -4.94 -5.15 0.33
N ASP A 117 -5.31 -4.21 -0.53
CA ASP A 117 -4.80 -2.85 -0.46
C ASP A 117 -5.18 -2.21 0.90
N PRO A 118 -4.21 -1.71 1.68
CA PRO A 118 -4.47 -0.98 2.92
C PRO A 118 -5.37 0.26 2.72
N MET A 119 -5.40 0.86 1.52
CA MET A 119 -6.20 2.05 1.23
C MET A 119 -7.66 1.72 0.87
N GLU A 120 -7.96 0.56 0.27
CA GLU A 120 -9.34 0.09 0.03
C GLU A 120 -10.07 -0.27 1.32
N LYS A 121 -9.33 -0.73 2.34
CA LYS A 121 -9.91 -0.99 3.66
C LYS A 121 -10.30 0.30 4.39
N GLY A 122 -9.86 1.46 3.89
CA GLY A 122 -10.03 2.76 4.52
C GLY A 122 -9.20 2.89 5.78
N LEU A 123 -8.83 4.13 6.15
CA LEU A 123 -8.55 4.49 7.53
C LEU A 123 -9.81 4.25 8.38
N ARG A 124 -10.24 3.00 8.54
CA ARG A 124 -11.32 2.63 9.45
C ARG A 124 -10.73 2.69 10.85
N CYS A 125 -10.90 3.87 11.44
CA CYS A 125 -11.02 4.03 12.88
C CYS A 125 -12.06 3.08 13.47
#